data_AF-A0A1M6KRG5-F1
#
_entry.id   AF-A0A1M6KRG5-F1
#
_cell.length_a   1.000
_cell.length_b   1.000
_cell.length_c   1.000
_cell.angle_alpha   90.00
_cell.angle_beta   90.00
_cell.angle_gamma   90.00
#
_symmetry.space_group_name_H-M   'P 1'
#
loop_
_entity.id
_entity.type
_entity.pdbx_description
1 polymer ?
#
loop_
_entity_poly.entity_id
_entity_poly.type
_entity_poly.pdbx_seq_one_letter_code
_entity_poly.pdbx_strand_id
1 'polypeptide(L)'
;MKKLAVVVLAIVLGTSSLFASNENPTKNAEKDLRNQIAVLLERPEIKVEKQELTADIEFVLNNKGEIVVLSVDAEKEIIEDYVKARLNYKKVDLENVKIGNKLFQLTLKIVKPQA
;
A
#
# COMPACT_ATOMS: atom_id res chain seq x y z
N MET A 1 -25.47 21.83 65.90
CA MET A 1 -25.78 21.71 64.45
C MET A 1 -24.58 22.32 63.71
N LYS A 2 -23.88 21.74 62.73
CA LYS A 2 -24.08 20.58 61.86
C LYS A 2 -22.66 20.01 61.60
N LYS A 3 -22.46 18.69 61.72
CA LYS A 3 -21.20 18.03 61.32
C LYS A 3 -21.29 17.80 59.82
N LEU A 4 -20.67 18.65 59.01
CA LEU A 4 -20.54 18.43 57.58
C LEU A 4 -19.37 17.47 57.36
N ALA A 5 -19.66 16.17 57.30
CA ALA A 5 -18.72 15.18 56.82
C ALA A 5 -18.53 15.38 55.31
N VAL A 6 -17.40 15.96 54.91
CA VAL A 6 -17.03 16.11 53.50
C VAL A 6 -16.53 14.77 53.01
N VAL A 7 -17.40 14.01 52.34
CA VAL A 7 -17.02 12.81 51.59
C VAL A 7 -16.48 13.27 50.24
N VAL A 8 -15.16 13.19 50.06
CA VAL A 8 -14.52 13.44 48.77
C VAL A 8 -14.67 12.18 47.91
N LEU A 9 -15.57 12.23 46.92
CA LEU A 9 -15.71 11.18 45.91
C LEU A 9 -14.67 11.42 44.80
N ALA A 10 -13.55 10.70 44.85
CA ALA A 10 -12.56 10.71 43.77
C ALA A 10 -13.07 9.86 42.60
N ILE A 11 -13.70 10.51 41.62
CA ILE A 11 -14.07 9.86 40.34
C ILE A 11 -12.81 9.85 39.47
N VAL A 12 -12.08 8.74 39.48
CA VAL A 12 -11.01 8.49 38.52
C VAL A 12 -11.67 8.11 37.20
N LEU A 13 -11.82 9.07 36.29
CA LEU A 13 -12.17 8.80 34.91
C LEU A 13 -10.95 8.19 34.22
N GLY A 14 -10.80 6.87 34.36
CA GLY A 14 -9.84 6.12 33.57
C GLY A 14 -10.30 6.15 32.12
N THR A 15 -9.71 7.02 31.30
CA THR A 15 -9.83 6.94 29.85
C THR A 15 -9.10 5.67 29.41
N SER A 16 -9.82 4.56 29.30
CA SER A 16 -9.31 3.43 28.54
C SER A 16 -9.22 3.91 27.10
N SER A 17 -7.99 4.11 26.61
CA SER A 17 -7.75 4.29 25.18
C SER A 17 -8.17 2.99 24.51
N LEU A 18 -9.39 2.94 23.99
CA LEU A 18 -9.84 1.90 23.09
C LEU A 18 -8.94 1.97 21.86
N PHE A 19 -7.88 1.18 21.84
CA PHE A 19 -7.15 0.92 20.60
C PHE A 19 -8.10 0.15 19.70
N ALA A 20 -8.76 0.87 18.79
CA ALA A 20 -9.54 0.28 17.74
C ALA A 20 -8.59 -0.45 16.78
N SER A 21 -8.33 -1.74 17.02
CA SER A 21 -7.93 -2.65 15.94
C SER A 21 -9.14 -2.89 15.05
N ASN A 22 -9.52 -1.86 14.28
CA ASN A 22 -10.40 -2.05 13.14
C ASN A 22 -9.55 -2.67 12.04
N GLU A 23 -9.58 -3.99 11.94
CA GLU A 23 -9.19 -4.70 10.71
C GLU A 23 -10.20 -4.32 9.62
N ASN A 24 -9.98 -3.15 9.01
CA ASN A 24 -10.81 -2.70 7.89
C ASN A 24 -10.56 -3.64 6.71
N PRO A 25 -11.59 -4.34 6.18
CA PRO A 25 -11.42 -5.29 5.09
C PRO A 25 -10.82 -4.64 3.82
N THR A 26 -11.04 -3.35 3.61
CA THR A 26 -10.40 -2.54 2.56
C THR A 26 -8.89 -2.42 2.72
N LYS A 27 -8.38 -2.37 3.95
CA LYS A 27 -6.93 -2.29 4.23
C LYS A 27 -6.22 -3.60 3.89
N ASN A 28 -6.92 -4.73 4.04
CA ASN A 28 -6.40 -6.04 3.63
C ASN A 28 -6.38 -6.16 2.11
N ALA A 29 -7.44 -5.75 1.42
CA ALA A 29 -7.51 -5.79 -0.04
C ALA A 29 -6.39 -5.00 -0.75
N GLU A 30 -6.06 -3.80 -0.28
CA GLU A 30 -4.94 -3.01 -0.84
C GLU A 30 -3.58 -3.66 -0.59
N LYS A 31 -3.41 -4.28 0.58
CA LYS A 31 -2.19 -5.02 0.92
C LYS A 31 -2.04 -6.26 0.04
N ASP A 32 -3.13 -6.99 -0.21
CA ASP A 32 -3.14 -8.17 -1.06
C ASP A 32 -2.85 -7.81 -2.51
N LEU A 33 -3.45 -6.72 -3.02
CA LEU A 33 -3.12 -6.17 -4.34
C LEU A 33 -1.62 -5.81 -4.44
N ARG A 34 -1.08 -5.13 -3.42
CA ARG A 34 0.35 -4.78 -3.37
C ARG A 34 1.25 -6.03 -3.40
N ASN A 35 0.87 -7.09 -2.68
CA ASN A 35 1.62 -8.35 -2.67
C ASN A 35 1.62 -9.02 -4.06
N GLN A 36 0.46 -9.05 -4.73
CA GLN A 36 0.36 -9.59 -6.08
C GLN A 36 1.22 -8.79 -7.07
N ILE A 37 1.19 -7.46 -6.98
CA ILE A 37 2.05 -6.59 -7.81
C ILE A 37 3.53 -6.83 -7.52
N ALA A 38 3.91 -7.04 -6.26
CA ALA A 38 5.30 -7.36 -5.90
C ALA A 38 5.75 -8.66 -6.57
N VAL A 39 4.92 -9.71 -6.57
CA VAL A 39 5.19 -10.97 -7.28
C VAL A 39 5.36 -10.76 -8.79
N LEU A 40 4.50 -9.94 -9.40
CA LEU A 40 4.62 -9.60 -10.82
C LEU A 40 5.93 -8.87 -11.14
N LEU A 41 6.45 -8.05 -10.21
CA LEU A 41 7.69 -7.28 -10.34
C LEU A 41 8.94 -8.03 -9.86
N GLU A 42 8.86 -9.32 -9.52
CA GLU A 42 10.02 -10.10 -9.10
C GLU A 42 11.06 -10.27 -10.21
N ARG A 43 12.33 -10.39 -9.80
CA ARG A 43 13.50 -10.65 -10.64
C ARG A 43 13.70 -9.58 -11.73
N PRO A 44 13.89 -8.31 -11.35
CA PRO A 44 14.29 -7.29 -12.32
C PRO A 44 15.67 -7.63 -12.88
N GLU A 45 15.75 -7.95 -14.17
CA GLU A 45 17.01 -8.13 -14.90
C GLU A 45 17.64 -6.77 -15.24
N ILE A 46 17.64 -5.85 -14.28
CA ILE A 46 18.11 -4.47 -14.43
C ILE A 46 19.44 -4.32 -13.68
N LYS A 47 20.46 -3.80 -14.36
CA LYS A 47 21.73 -3.46 -13.72
C LYS A 47 21.55 -2.25 -12.81
N VAL A 48 21.64 -2.49 -11.50
CA VAL A 48 21.54 -1.45 -10.47
C VAL A 48 22.95 -0.90 -10.20
N GLU A 49 23.30 0.20 -10.87
CA GLU A 49 24.60 0.87 -10.70
C GLU A 49 24.67 1.70 -9.42
N LYS A 50 23.55 2.37 -9.09
CA LYS A 50 23.34 3.11 -7.85
C LYS A 50 22.98 2.16 -6.70
N GLN A 51 22.90 2.69 -5.49
CA GLN A 51 22.51 1.88 -4.33
C GLN A 51 21.02 1.51 -4.37
N GLU A 52 20.20 2.41 -4.91
CA GLU A 52 18.76 2.28 -5.08
C GLU A 52 18.33 2.94 -6.40
N LEU A 53 17.34 2.35 -7.06
CA LEU A 53 16.58 2.96 -8.15
C LEU A 53 15.10 2.99 -7.76
N THR A 54 14.40 4.06 -8.10
CA THR A 54 12.99 4.26 -7.77
C THR A 54 12.16 4.48 -9.02
N ALA A 55 10.90 4.05 -8.96
CA ALA A 55 9.88 4.40 -9.95
C ALA A 55 8.54 4.62 -9.27
N ASP A 56 7.88 5.73 -9.57
CA ASP A 56 6.53 6.02 -9.12
C ASP A 56 5.53 5.63 -10.21
N ILE A 57 4.59 4.75 -9.86
CA ILE A 57 3.71 4.08 -10.80
C ILE A 57 2.28 4.49 -10.49
N GLU A 58 1.58 5.00 -11.49
CA GLU A 58 0.14 5.23 -11.41
C GLU A 58 -0.60 4.24 -12.31
N PHE A 59 -1.63 3.62 -11.76
CA PHE A 59 -2.42 2.64 -12.50
C PHE A 59 -3.87 2.60 -12.04
N VAL A 60 -4.71 2.00 -12.87
CA VAL A 60 -6.11 1.69 -12.57
C VAL A 60 -6.36 0.20 -12.78
N LEU A 61 -7.44 -0.33 -12.21
CA LEU A 61 -7.93 -1.67 -12.52
C LEU A 61 -9.12 -1.56 -13.47
N ASN A 62 -9.01 -2.20 -14.64
CA ASN A 62 -10.13 -2.24 -15.58
C ASN A 62 -11.23 -3.20 -15.11
N ASN A 63 -12.35 -3.24 -15.83
CA ASN A 63 -13.49 -4.10 -15.50
C ASN A 63 -13.21 -5.61 -15.59
N LYS A 64 -12.06 -6.03 -16.14
CA LYS A 64 -11.59 -7.42 -16.18
C LYS A 64 -10.65 -7.77 -15.03
N GLY A 65 -10.38 -6.82 -14.13
CA GLY A 65 -9.38 -6.98 -13.07
C GLY A 65 -7.95 -6.92 -13.56
N GLU A 66 -7.70 -6.28 -14.69
CA GLU A 66 -6.36 -6.13 -15.23
C GLU A 66 -5.80 -4.76 -14.82
N ILE A 67 -4.51 -4.74 -14.49
CA ILE A 67 -3.77 -3.51 -14.23
C ILE A 67 -3.60 -2.75 -15.55
N VAL A 68 -4.01 -1.49 -15.58
CA VAL A 68 -3.74 -0.57 -16.70
C VAL A 68 -2.81 0.52 -16.17
N VAL A 69 -1.56 0.48 -16.61
CA VAL A 69 -0.54 1.45 -16.22
C VAL A 69 -0.80 2.77 -16.95
N LEU A 70 -0.95 3.86 -16.20
CA LEU A 70 -1.18 5.20 -16.73
C LEU A 70 0.13 5.98 -16.89
N SER A 71 0.99 5.90 -15.87
CA SER A 71 2.29 6.57 -15.85
C SER A 71 3.31 5.77 -15.06
N VAL A 72 4.58 5.91 -15.44
CA VAL A 72 5.73 5.44 -14.65
C VAL A 72 6.75 6.57 -14.68
N ASP A 73 6.97 7.21 -13.55
CA ASP A 73 8.02 8.20 -13.38
C ASP A 73 9.26 7.51 -12.82
N ALA A 74 10.31 7.39 -13.63
CA ALA A 74 11.55 6.72 -13.27
C ALA A 74 12.76 7.42 -13.87
N GLU A 75 13.92 7.30 -13.21
CA GLU A 75 15.15 7.96 -13.67
C GLU A 75 15.70 7.35 -14.97
N LYS A 76 15.39 6.08 -15.25
CA LYS A 76 15.87 5.36 -16.45
C LYS A 76 14.69 4.72 -17.18
N GLU A 77 14.63 4.92 -18.49
CA GLU A 77 13.61 4.36 -19.40
C GLU A 77 13.50 2.83 -19.29
N ILE A 78 14.62 2.13 -19.08
CA ILE A 78 14.62 0.66 -18.88
C ILE A 78 13.75 0.21 -17.69
N ILE A 79 13.58 1.06 -16.67
CA ILE A 79 12.73 0.76 -15.50
C ILE A 79 11.27 0.95 -15.88
N GLU A 80 10.96 2.01 -16.63
CA GLU A 80 9.62 2.26 -17.16
C GLU A 80 9.15 1.11 -18.05
N ASP A 81 9.99 0.69 -18.99
CA ASP A 81 9.70 -0.43 -19.89
C ASP A 81 9.49 -1.74 -19.11
N TYR A 82 10.36 -2.00 -18.13
CA TYR A 82 10.24 -3.15 -17.25
C TYR A 82 8.89 -3.15 -16.51
N VAL A 83 8.54 -2.05 -15.85
CA VAL A 83 7.28 -1.93 -15.11
C VAL A 83 6.09 -2.16 -16.04
N LYS A 84 6.07 -1.51 -17.20
CA LYS A 84 4.99 -1.66 -18.19
C LYS A 84 4.88 -3.09 -18.69
N ALA A 85 5.99 -3.75 -19.02
CA ALA A 85 6.01 -5.12 -19.49
C ALA A 85 5.53 -6.13 -18.43
N ARG A 86 5.83 -5.86 -17.16
CA ARG A 86 5.48 -6.75 -16.04
C ARG A 86 4.06 -6.53 -15.52
N LEU A 87 3.53 -5.32 -15.59
CA LEU A 87 2.25 -4.97 -14.98
C LEU A 87 1.11 -4.79 -15.98
N ASN A 88 1.36 -4.13 -17.11
CA ASN A 88 0.27 -3.68 -17.97
C ASN A 88 -0.51 -4.89 -18.53
N TYR A 89 -1.83 -4.84 -18.37
CA TYR A 89 -2.79 -5.89 -18.69
C TYR A 89 -2.62 -7.22 -17.92
N LYS A 90 -1.87 -7.24 -16.79
CA LYS A 90 -1.86 -8.40 -15.91
C LYS A 90 -3.09 -8.43 -15.02
N LYS A 91 -3.71 -9.61 -14.93
CA LYS A 91 -4.82 -9.86 -14.03
C LYS A 91 -4.34 -9.98 -12.59
N VAL A 92 -5.12 -9.41 -11.69
CA VAL A 92 -4.98 -9.57 -10.23
C VAL A 92 -6.27 -10.14 -9.68
N ASP A 93 -6.17 -10.83 -8.55
CA ASP A 93 -7.31 -11.20 -7.75
C ASP A 93 -7.91 -9.94 -7.11
N LEU A 94 -9.23 -9.85 -7.20
CA LEU A 94 -10.03 -8.68 -6.84
C LEU A 94 -10.85 -8.91 -5.57
N GLU A 95 -10.63 -10.01 -4.85
CA GLU A 95 -11.31 -10.25 -3.58
C GLU A 95 -11.24 -8.99 -2.69
N ASN A 96 -12.39 -8.32 -2.53
CA ASN A 96 -12.58 -7.09 -1.76
C ASN A 96 -11.88 -5.82 -2.29
N VAL A 97 -11.32 -5.83 -3.51
CA VAL A 97 -10.79 -4.65 -4.19
C VAL A 97 -11.90 -3.98 -5.01
N LYS A 98 -12.20 -2.70 -4.74
CA LYS A 98 -13.17 -1.95 -5.55
C LYS A 98 -12.58 -1.66 -6.94
N ILE A 99 -13.14 -2.32 -7.95
CA ILE A 99 -12.89 -2.05 -9.37
C ILE A 99 -13.60 -0.75 -9.76
N GLY A 100 -12.98 0.10 -10.59
CA GLY A 100 -13.57 1.34 -11.08
C GLY A 100 -12.54 2.46 -11.30
N ASN A 101 -12.99 3.72 -11.27
CA ASN A 101 -12.16 4.92 -11.48
C ASN A 101 -11.20 5.24 -10.33
N LYS A 102 -10.78 4.24 -9.54
CA LYS A 102 -9.82 4.43 -8.45
C LYS A 102 -8.42 4.46 -9.06
N LEU A 103 -7.75 5.59 -8.89
CA LEU A 103 -6.33 5.73 -9.15
C LEU A 103 -5.54 5.10 -8.01
N PHE A 104 -4.60 4.22 -8.34
CA PHE A 104 -3.63 3.65 -7.41
C PHE A 104 -2.26 4.22 -7.69
N GLN A 105 -1.51 4.46 -6.61
CA GLN A 105 -0.13 4.95 -6.66
C GLN A 105 0.78 3.98 -5.90
N LEU A 106 1.89 3.59 -6.53
CA LEU A 106 2.86 2.66 -5.96
C LEU A 106 4.29 3.12 -6.29
N THR A 107 5.13 3.22 -5.26
CA THR A 107 6.57 3.41 -5.45
C THR A 107 7.26 2.05 -5.46
N LEU A 108 7.91 1.73 -6.59
CA LEU A 108 8.85 0.62 -6.73
C LEU A 108 10.25 1.07 -6.29
N LYS A 109 10.91 0.24 -5.48
CA LYS A 109 12.30 0.41 -5.07
C LYS A 109 13.10 -0.81 -5.48
N ILE A 110 14.13 -0.63 -6.30
CA ILE A 110 15.07 -1.68 -6.71
C ILE A 110 16.39 -1.39 -6.00
N VAL A 111 16.75 -2.27 -5.07
CA VAL A 111 17.99 -2.14 -4.28
C VAL A 111 19.06 -3.05 -4.83
N LYS A 112 20.31 -2.57 -4.84
CA LYS A 112 21.45 -3.40 -5.17
C LYS A 112 21.63 -4.48 -4.08
N PRO A 113 21.77 -5.78 -4.43
CA PRO A 113 22.04 -6.82 -3.44
C PRO A 113 23.30 -6.46 -2.64
N GLN A 114 23.23 -6.55 -1.31
CA GLN A 114 24.43 -6.50 -0.49
C GLN A 114 25.21 -7.80 -0.71
N ALA A 115 26.51 -7.67 -0.98
CA ALA A 115 27.42 -8.80 -1.14
C ALA A 115 27.70 -9.49 0.19
#